data_AF-A0A2K6PVT7-F1
#
_entry.id   AF-A0A2K6PVT7-F1
#
_cell.length_a   1.000
_cell.length_b   1.000
_cell.length_c   1.000
_cell.angle_alpha   90.00
_cell.angle_beta   90.00
_cell.angle_gamma   90.00
#
_symmetry.space_group_name_H-M   'P 1'
#
loop_
_entity.id
_entity.type
_entity.pdbx_description
1 polymer ?
#
loop_
_entity_poly.entity_id
_entity_poly.type
_entity_poly.pdbx_seq_one_letter_code
_entity_poly.pdbx_strand_id
1 'polypeptide(L)'
;DSLSDTLKKLKITAVDRTEDSLEGCLDCLLQALAQNNTETSEKIQASGILQLFASLLTPQSSCKAKVANIIAEVAKNEFMRIPCVDAGLISPLVQLLNSKDQEVLLQTGRALGNICYDSHSLQAQLINMGVIPTLVKLLGIHCQNAALTEMCLVAFGNLAELESSKEQFASTNIAEELVKLFKKQIEHDKREMIFEVLAPLAENDAIKLQLVEAGLVECLLEIVQQKVDSDKEDDITELKTGSDLMVLLLLGDESMQKLFEGGKGSVFQRVLSWIPSNNHQLQLAGALAIANFARNDGNCIHMVDNGIVEKLMDLLDRHVEDGNVTVQHAALSALRNLAIPVINKAKMLSAGVTEAVLKFLKSEMPPVQFKLLGTLRMLIDAQAEAAEQLGKNVKLVERLVEWCEAKDHAGVMGESNRLLSALIRHSKSKDVIKTIVQSGGIKHLVTMATSEHVIMQNEALVALALIAALELGTAEKDLESAKLVQILHRLLADERSAPEIKYNSMVLICALMGSVIVDDGFGF
;
A
#
# COMPACT_ATOMS: atom_id res chain seq x y z
N ASP A 1 40.83 -8.36 37.02
CA ASP A 1 39.67 -7.77 36.35
C ASP A 1 38.55 -8.80 36.43
N SER A 2 37.56 -8.61 37.32
CA SER A 2 36.67 -9.67 37.82
C SER A 2 35.95 -10.46 36.71
N LEU A 3 35.58 -9.77 35.62
CA LEU A 3 34.94 -10.38 34.45
C LEU A 3 35.90 -11.26 33.64
N SER A 4 37.16 -10.84 33.46
CA SER A 4 38.17 -11.63 32.74
C SER A 4 38.48 -12.95 33.46
N ASP A 5 38.49 -12.94 34.79
CA ASP A 5 38.70 -14.13 35.61
C ASP A 5 37.47 -15.06 35.56
N THR A 6 36.27 -14.48 35.55
CA THR A 6 35.00 -15.22 35.34
C THR A 6 34.98 -15.93 33.99
N LEU A 7 35.35 -15.24 32.90
CA LEU A 7 35.39 -15.81 31.55
C LEU A 7 36.41 -16.95 31.43
N LYS A 8 37.59 -16.81 32.05
CA LYS A 8 38.59 -17.90 32.11
C LYS A 8 38.08 -19.09 32.91
N LYS A 9 37.47 -18.85 34.07
CA LYS A 9 36.90 -19.90 34.92
C LYS A 9 35.78 -20.65 34.20
N LEU A 10 34.93 -19.94 33.47
CA LEU A 10 33.85 -20.55 32.69
C LEU A 10 34.37 -21.51 31.61
N LYS A 11 35.46 -21.17 30.92
CA LYS A 11 36.09 -22.06 29.94
C LYS A 11 36.61 -23.37 30.56
N ILE A 12 37.20 -23.29 31.76
CA ILE A 12 37.74 -24.47 32.45
C ILE A 12 36.60 -25.34 32.99
N THR A 13 35.66 -24.73 33.69
CA THR A 13 34.56 -25.44 34.38
C THR A 13 33.57 -26.09 33.42
N ALA A 14 33.38 -25.53 32.22
CA ALA A 14 32.55 -26.17 31.19
C ALA A 14 33.18 -27.43 30.59
N VAL A 15 34.52 -27.57 30.64
CA VAL A 15 35.22 -28.81 30.26
C VAL A 15 35.11 -29.85 31.38
N ASP A 16 35.22 -29.41 32.63
CA ASP A 16 35.22 -30.28 33.82
C ASP A 16 33.81 -30.67 34.32
N ARG A 17 32.74 -30.10 33.73
CA ARG A 17 31.32 -30.35 34.05
C ARG A 17 30.94 -30.20 35.52
N THR A 18 31.51 -29.22 36.22
CA THR A 18 31.13 -28.91 37.61
C THR A 18 29.95 -27.93 37.63
N GLU A 19 28.74 -28.46 37.82
CA GLU A 19 27.47 -27.72 37.66
C GLU A 19 27.37 -26.45 38.53
N ASP A 20 27.65 -26.54 39.84
CA ASP A 20 27.56 -25.40 40.77
C ASP A 20 28.53 -24.26 40.41
N SER A 21 29.74 -24.60 39.94
CA SER A 21 30.72 -23.59 39.56
C SER A 21 30.41 -22.97 38.19
N LEU A 22 29.71 -23.70 37.32
CA LEU A 22 29.29 -23.22 36.02
C LEU A 22 28.17 -22.18 36.18
N GLU A 23 27.16 -22.48 36.99
CA GLU A 23 26.04 -21.57 37.24
C GLU A 23 26.48 -20.23 37.80
N GLY A 24 27.36 -20.23 38.81
CA GLY A 24 27.87 -19.00 39.40
C GLY A 24 28.62 -18.11 38.38
N CYS A 25 29.31 -18.72 37.42
CA CYS A 25 29.98 -17.96 36.36
C CYS A 25 28.98 -17.32 35.38
N LEU A 26 27.90 -18.04 35.03
CA LEU A 26 26.85 -17.52 34.16
C LEU A 26 26.07 -16.38 34.84
N ASP A 27 25.82 -16.48 36.15
CA ASP A 27 25.17 -15.42 36.92
C ASP A 27 26.03 -14.14 36.97
N CYS A 28 27.34 -14.29 37.17
CA CYS A 28 28.27 -13.16 37.09
C CYS A 28 28.27 -12.50 35.70
N LEU A 29 28.15 -13.27 34.62
CA LEU A 29 28.05 -12.73 33.27
C LEU A 29 26.75 -11.96 33.05
N LEU A 30 25.62 -12.50 33.48
CA LEU A 30 24.34 -11.79 33.40
C LEU A 30 24.36 -10.49 34.20
N GLN A 31 24.96 -10.50 35.39
CA GLN A 31 25.11 -9.30 36.20
C GLN A 31 25.99 -8.24 35.51
N ALA A 32 27.10 -8.66 34.87
CA ALA A 32 27.96 -7.77 34.11
C ALA A 32 27.26 -7.19 32.87
N LEU A 33 26.50 -8.01 32.13
CA LEU A 33 25.69 -7.58 30.98
C LEU A 33 24.61 -6.57 31.40
N ALA A 34 24.02 -6.74 32.58
CA ALA A 34 23.04 -5.80 33.11
C ALA A 34 23.67 -4.45 33.53
N GLN A 35 24.95 -4.43 33.92
CA GLN A 35 25.67 -3.21 34.31
C GLN A 35 26.20 -2.44 33.11
N ASN A 36 26.86 -3.11 32.16
CA ASN A 36 27.39 -2.50 30.95
C ASN A 36 27.37 -3.52 29.80
N ASN A 37 26.25 -3.54 29.08
CA ASN A 37 25.99 -4.55 28.05
C ASN A 37 27.01 -4.49 26.90
N THR A 38 27.39 -3.29 26.45
CA THR A 38 28.33 -3.08 25.32
C THR A 38 29.73 -3.58 25.67
N GLU A 39 30.34 -3.07 26.75
CA GLU A 39 31.71 -3.46 27.15
C GLU A 39 31.79 -4.94 27.51
N THR A 40 30.78 -5.48 28.18
CA THR A 40 30.73 -6.90 28.54
C THR A 40 30.63 -7.78 27.31
N SER A 41 29.85 -7.37 26.30
CA SER A 41 29.72 -8.10 25.03
C SER A 41 31.02 -8.12 24.24
N GLU A 42 31.76 -7.02 24.17
CA GLU A 42 33.09 -6.97 23.55
C GLU A 42 34.06 -7.94 24.24
N LYS A 43 34.07 -7.98 25.58
CA LYS A 43 34.90 -8.92 26.35
C LYS A 43 34.48 -10.38 26.14
N ILE A 44 33.17 -10.66 26.05
CA ILE A 44 32.64 -11.99 25.71
C ILE A 44 33.14 -12.42 24.32
N GLN A 45 33.03 -11.55 23.32
CA GLN A 45 33.52 -11.80 21.97
C GLN A 45 35.02 -12.08 21.94
N ALA A 46 35.82 -11.18 22.52
CA ALA A 46 37.28 -11.30 22.57
C ALA A 46 37.74 -12.56 23.32
N SER A 47 36.94 -13.03 24.28
CA SER A 47 37.24 -14.28 24.98
C SER A 47 36.99 -15.53 24.13
N GLY A 48 36.23 -15.47 23.03
CA GLY A 48 35.90 -16.66 22.23
C GLY A 48 35.04 -17.68 22.97
N ILE A 49 34.22 -17.24 23.92
CA ILE A 49 33.37 -18.15 24.71
C ILE A 49 32.03 -18.49 24.01
N LEU A 50 31.69 -17.78 22.95
CA LEU A 50 30.46 -18.03 22.19
C LEU A 50 30.41 -19.45 21.61
N GLN A 51 31.53 -20.00 21.12
CA GLN A 51 31.54 -21.39 20.61
C GLN A 51 31.24 -22.42 21.71
N LEU A 52 31.61 -22.12 22.95
CA LEU A 52 31.30 -22.97 24.10
C LEU A 52 29.80 -22.96 24.41
N PHE A 53 29.12 -21.82 24.25
CA PHE A 53 27.67 -21.73 24.47
C PHE A 53 26.89 -22.68 23.56
N ALA A 54 27.33 -22.92 22.32
CA ALA A 54 26.70 -23.91 21.45
C ALA A 54 26.62 -25.30 22.08
N SER A 55 27.66 -25.72 22.82
CA SER A 55 27.70 -27.01 23.52
C SER A 55 26.83 -27.04 24.80
N LEU A 56 26.58 -25.87 25.40
CA LEU A 56 25.79 -25.72 26.63
C LEU A 56 24.29 -25.52 26.35
N LEU A 57 23.90 -25.31 25.09
CA LEU A 57 22.51 -25.20 24.63
C LEU A 57 21.85 -26.56 24.30
N THR A 58 22.48 -27.67 24.68
CA THR A 58 21.89 -29.01 24.46
C THR A 58 20.61 -29.20 25.30
N PRO A 59 19.61 -29.96 24.81
CA PRO A 59 18.36 -30.17 25.55
C PRO A 59 18.55 -30.71 26.99
N GLN A 60 19.60 -31.51 27.21
CA GLN A 60 19.93 -32.14 28.49
C GLN A 60 20.65 -31.19 29.46
N SER A 61 21.19 -30.07 28.98
CA SER A 61 21.91 -29.11 29.81
C SER A 61 20.98 -28.45 30.84
N SER A 62 21.41 -28.40 32.11
CA SER A 62 20.70 -27.69 33.18
C SER A 62 20.79 -26.17 33.02
N CYS A 63 21.89 -25.66 32.45
CA CYS A 63 22.16 -24.23 32.32
C CYS A 63 21.65 -23.61 31.01
N LYS A 64 21.00 -24.37 30.13
CA LYS A 64 20.55 -23.92 28.79
C LYS A 64 19.71 -22.64 28.83
N ALA A 65 18.85 -22.46 29.84
CA ALA A 65 18.05 -21.25 30.02
C ALA A 65 18.93 -20.01 30.26
N LYS A 66 19.89 -20.11 31.21
CA LYS A 66 20.84 -19.03 31.51
C LYS A 66 21.72 -18.71 30.30
N VAL A 67 22.19 -19.72 29.58
CA VAL A 67 23.00 -19.52 28.36
C VAL A 67 22.18 -18.84 27.26
N ALA A 68 20.94 -19.26 27.03
CA ALA A 68 20.05 -18.58 26.08
C ALA A 68 19.79 -17.12 26.50
N ASN A 69 19.64 -16.84 27.80
CA ASN A 69 19.48 -15.47 28.31
C ASN A 69 20.72 -14.61 28.02
N ILE A 70 21.92 -15.12 28.31
CA ILE A 70 23.18 -14.44 27.99
C ILE A 70 23.23 -14.10 26.50
N ILE A 71 22.86 -15.05 25.63
CA ILE A 71 22.85 -14.81 24.18
C ILE A 71 21.81 -13.75 23.80
N ALA A 72 20.61 -13.79 24.40
CA ALA A 72 19.60 -12.77 24.18
C ALA A 72 20.06 -11.37 24.58
N GLU A 73 20.77 -11.24 25.70
CA GLU A 73 21.33 -9.97 26.17
C GLU A 73 22.50 -9.49 25.32
N VAL A 74 23.36 -10.39 24.88
CA VAL A 74 24.51 -10.07 24.02
C VAL A 74 24.05 -9.65 22.61
N ALA A 75 23.04 -10.33 22.06
CA ALA A 75 22.51 -10.06 20.72
C ALA A 75 21.73 -8.74 20.60
N LYS A 76 21.44 -8.05 21.72
CA LYS A 76 20.94 -6.66 21.69
C LYS A 76 21.94 -5.73 21.00
N ASN A 77 23.24 -6.03 21.08
CA ASN A 77 24.27 -5.28 20.37
C ASN A 77 24.39 -5.77 18.92
N GLU A 78 24.26 -4.85 17.97
CA GLU A 78 24.38 -5.13 16.54
C GLU A 78 25.69 -5.86 16.18
N PHE A 79 26.82 -5.41 16.73
CA PHE A 79 28.13 -6.02 16.46
C PHE A 79 28.27 -7.47 16.94
N MET A 80 27.37 -7.94 17.82
CA MET A 80 27.37 -9.31 18.34
C MET A 80 26.50 -10.28 17.54
N ARG A 81 25.61 -9.79 16.67
CA ARG A 81 24.71 -10.65 15.89
C ARG A 81 25.50 -11.62 14.99
N ILE A 82 26.46 -11.11 14.21
CA ILE A 82 27.32 -11.93 13.35
C ILE A 82 28.21 -12.89 14.17
N PRO A 83 28.91 -12.47 15.23
CA PRO A 83 29.61 -13.40 16.13
C PRO A 83 28.74 -14.53 16.70
N CYS A 84 27.48 -14.27 17.03
CA CYS A 84 26.55 -15.30 17.48
C CYS A 84 26.23 -16.31 16.36
N VAL A 85 26.10 -15.85 15.12
CA VAL A 85 25.90 -16.69 13.93
C VAL A 85 27.14 -17.53 13.66
N ASP A 86 28.32 -16.91 13.61
CA ASP A 86 29.61 -17.56 13.34
C ASP A 86 29.97 -18.61 14.40
N ALA A 87 29.50 -18.41 15.64
CA ALA A 87 29.64 -19.38 16.73
C ALA A 87 28.69 -20.58 16.62
N GLY A 88 27.80 -20.63 15.61
CA GLY A 88 26.88 -21.74 15.36
C GLY A 88 25.70 -21.79 16.34
N LEU A 89 25.31 -20.66 16.94
CA LEU A 89 24.29 -20.63 18.00
C LEU A 89 22.85 -20.82 17.50
N ILE A 90 22.58 -20.51 16.23
CA ILE A 90 21.20 -20.56 15.68
C ILE A 90 20.62 -21.97 15.76
N SER A 91 21.34 -23.00 15.31
CA SER A 91 20.79 -24.36 15.26
C SER A 91 20.43 -24.92 16.64
N PRO A 92 21.28 -24.81 17.68
CA PRO A 92 20.90 -25.20 19.03
C PRO A 92 19.70 -24.41 19.57
N LEU A 93 19.64 -23.09 19.34
CA LEU A 93 18.51 -22.27 19.78
C LEU A 93 17.20 -22.72 19.11
N VAL A 94 17.19 -22.95 17.79
CA VAL A 94 15.98 -23.45 17.10
C VAL A 94 15.53 -24.80 17.65
N GLN A 95 16.46 -25.69 18.02
CA GLN A 95 16.09 -26.96 18.66
C GLN A 95 15.40 -26.75 20.02
N LEU A 96 15.86 -25.77 20.81
CA LEU A 96 15.29 -25.45 22.12
C LEU A 96 13.87 -24.85 22.06
N LEU A 97 13.39 -24.36 20.91
CA LEU A 97 11.99 -23.96 20.73
C LEU A 97 10.99 -25.13 20.91
N ASN A 98 11.47 -26.38 20.94
CA ASN A 98 10.65 -27.56 21.25
C ASN A 98 10.65 -27.94 22.75
N SER A 99 11.28 -27.12 23.60
CA SER A 99 11.30 -27.33 25.05
C SER A 99 9.89 -27.22 25.65
N LYS A 100 9.68 -27.91 26.78
CA LYS A 100 8.48 -27.73 27.62
C LYS A 100 8.67 -26.68 28.72
N ASP A 101 9.92 -26.25 28.92
CA ASP A 101 10.30 -25.26 29.92
C ASP A 101 10.06 -23.85 29.38
N GLN A 102 9.17 -23.11 30.03
CA GLN A 102 8.76 -21.77 29.60
C GLN A 102 9.90 -20.75 29.67
N GLU A 103 10.82 -20.87 30.63
CA GLU A 103 11.98 -19.99 30.72
C GLU A 103 12.93 -20.25 29.56
N VAL A 104 13.17 -21.52 29.22
CA VAL A 104 13.98 -21.88 28.04
C VAL A 104 13.35 -21.32 26.77
N LEU A 105 12.05 -21.46 26.59
CA LEU A 105 11.33 -20.94 25.42
C LEU A 105 11.44 -19.42 25.32
N LEU A 106 11.24 -18.70 26.43
CA LEU A 106 11.31 -17.25 26.51
C LEU A 106 12.70 -16.76 26.09
N GLN A 107 13.74 -17.29 26.72
CA GLN A 107 15.11 -16.84 26.45
C GLN A 107 15.59 -17.22 25.05
N THR A 108 15.20 -18.42 24.58
CA THR A 108 15.51 -18.88 23.23
C THR A 108 14.86 -18.00 22.16
N GLY A 109 13.57 -17.69 22.32
CA GLY A 109 12.85 -16.84 21.39
C GLY A 109 13.38 -15.40 21.37
N ARG A 110 13.67 -14.82 22.54
CA ARG A 110 14.36 -13.51 22.64
C ARG A 110 15.72 -13.52 21.95
N ALA A 111 16.52 -14.56 22.16
CA ALA A 111 17.82 -14.71 21.51
C ALA A 111 17.71 -14.74 19.99
N LEU A 112 16.82 -15.58 19.44
CA LEU A 112 16.60 -15.66 17.99
C LEU A 112 16.08 -14.35 17.41
N GLY A 113 15.11 -13.71 18.07
CA GLY A 113 14.57 -12.42 17.66
C GLY A 113 15.65 -11.33 17.58
N ASN A 114 16.53 -11.24 18.59
CA ASN A 114 17.60 -10.26 18.63
C ASN A 114 18.73 -10.54 17.64
N ILE A 115 19.10 -11.83 17.44
CA ILE A 115 20.14 -12.22 16.47
C ILE A 115 19.71 -11.84 15.05
N CYS A 116 18.43 -12.02 14.72
CA CYS A 116 17.92 -11.80 13.38
C CYS A 116 17.33 -10.40 13.15
N TYR A 117 17.31 -9.55 14.17
CA TYR A 117 16.82 -8.17 14.06
C TYR A 117 17.59 -7.42 12.97
N ASP A 118 16.86 -6.81 12.03
CA ASP A 118 17.40 -6.02 10.91
C ASP A 118 18.40 -6.81 10.03
N SER A 119 18.18 -8.13 9.87
CA SER A 119 19.05 -8.99 9.06
C SER A 119 18.25 -9.93 8.16
N HIS A 120 17.98 -9.50 6.93
CA HIS A 120 17.17 -10.26 5.96
C HIS A 120 17.75 -11.64 5.64
N SER A 121 19.08 -11.79 5.60
CA SER A 121 19.71 -13.09 5.35
C SER A 121 19.49 -14.07 6.50
N LEU A 122 19.57 -13.62 7.75
CA LEU A 122 19.35 -14.45 8.94
C LEU A 122 17.86 -14.75 9.16
N GLN A 123 17.00 -13.76 8.94
CA GLN A 123 15.55 -13.97 8.92
C GLN A 123 15.18 -15.06 7.89
N ALA A 124 15.71 -14.99 6.66
CA ALA A 124 15.53 -16.02 5.64
C ALA A 124 16.06 -17.41 6.07
N GLN A 125 17.19 -17.45 6.79
CA GLN A 125 17.73 -18.71 7.34
C GLN A 125 16.78 -19.32 8.38
N LEU A 126 16.21 -18.53 9.30
CA LEU A 126 15.23 -19.03 10.29
C LEU A 126 13.95 -19.55 9.62
N ILE A 127 13.49 -18.85 8.58
CA ILE A 127 12.33 -19.26 7.76
C ILE A 127 12.59 -20.65 7.15
N ASN A 128 13.78 -20.89 6.59
CA ASN A 128 14.16 -22.20 6.05
C ASN A 128 14.28 -23.29 7.12
N MET A 129 14.53 -22.91 8.37
CA MET A 129 14.59 -23.84 9.51
C MET A 129 13.21 -24.15 10.11
N GLY A 130 12.12 -23.61 9.57
CA GLY A 130 10.76 -23.91 10.04
C GLY A 130 10.42 -23.27 11.39
N VAL A 131 11.03 -22.12 11.71
CA VAL A 131 10.79 -21.41 12.96
C VAL A 131 9.37 -20.85 13.04
N ILE A 132 8.83 -20.35 11.92
CA ILE A 132 7.49 -19.72 11.89
C ILE A 132 6.39 -20.67 12.39
N PRO A 133 6.18 -21.88 11.82
CA PRO A 133 5.16 -22.81 12.33
C PRO A 133 5.35 -23.16 13.81
N THR A 134 6.61 -23.22 14.28
CA THR A 134 6.94 -23.52 15.67
C THR A 134 6.51 -22.38 16.60
N LEU A 135 6.83 -21.13 16.26
CA LEU A 135 6.42 -19.96 17.04
C LEU A 135 4.89 -19.78 17.06
N VAL A 136 4.21 -20.00 15.93
CA VAL A 136 2.73 -19.95 15.86
C VAL A 136 2.11 -21.00 16.79
N LYS A 137 2.66 -22.22 16.82
CA LYS A 137 2.25 -23.26 17.76
C LYS A 137 2.51 -22.87 19.21
N LEU A 138 3.64 -22.25 19.52
CA LEU A 138 3.95 -21.77 20.87
C LEU A 138 2.97 -20.69 21.33
N LEU A 139 2.59 -19.76 20.45
CA LEU A 139 1.55 -18.77 20.74
C LEU A 139 0.24 -19.46 21.13
N GLY A 140 -0.22 -20.45 20.36
CA GLY A 140 -1.44 -21.18 20.66
C GLY A 140 -1.41 -21.91 22.01
N ILE A 141 -0.29 -22.57 22.34
CA ILE A 141 -0.11 -23.31 23.60
C ILE A 141 0.01 -22.35 24.80
N HIS A 142 0.73 -21.24 24.64
CA HIS A 142 1.13 -20.36 25.74
C HIS A 142 0.43 -18.99 25.72
N CYS A 143 -0.71 -18.86 25.04
CA CYS A 143 -1.48 -17.60 24.93
C CYS A 143 -1.98 -17.01 26.26
N GLN A 144 -1.79 -17.70 27.39
CA GLN A 144 -2.10 -17.20 28.74
C GLN A 144 -0.84 -16.72 29.50
N ASN A 145 0.36 -17.03 29.01
CA ASN A 145 1.60 -16.51 29.55
C ASN A 145 1.95 -15.21 28.80
N ALA A 146 1.90 -14.08 29.52
CA ALA A 146 2.16 -12.76 28.97
C ALA A 146 3.55 -12.65 28.35
N ALA A 147 4.60 -13.08 29.05
CA ALA A 147 5.99 -12.96 28.58
C ALA A 147 6.27 -13.78 27.31
N LEU A 148 5.74 -15.00 27.23
CA LEU A 148 5.88 -15.82 26.02
C LEU A 148 5.06 -15.27 24.85
N THR A 149 3.87 -14.73 25.14
CA THR A 149 3.01 -14.12 24.12
C THR A 149 3.68 -12.89 23.52
N GLU A 150 4.20 -11.99 24.36
CA GLU A 150 4.93 -10.79 23.94
C GLU A 150 6.18 -11.15 23.12
N MET A 151 6.97 -12.13 23.59
CA MET A 151 8.11 -12.65 22.83
C MET A 151 7.70 -13.15 21.44
N CYS A 152 6.59 -13.89 21.33
CA CYS A 152 6.10 -14.36 20.03
C CYS A 152 5.67 -13.20 19.13
N LEU A 153 4.95 -12.21 19.65
CA LEU A 153 4.51 -11.05 18.87
C LEU A 153 5.70 -10.24 18.33
N VAL A 154 6.71 -9.97 19.15
CA VAL A 154 7.94 -9.30 18.71
C VAL A 154 8.66 -10.12 17.63
N ALA A 155 8.77 -11.44 17.82
CA ALA A 155 9.37 -12.32 16.81
C ALA A 155 8.58 -12.32 15.49
N PHE A 156 7.24 -12.28 15.55
CA PHE A 156 6.41 -12.20 14.35
C PHE A 156 6.56 -10.86 13.65
N GLY A 157 6.56 -9.74 14.36
CA GLY A 157 6.78 -8.40 13.78
C GLY A 157 8.09 -8.35 13.00
N ASN A 158 9.18 -8.82 13.61
CA ASN A 158 10.50 -8.87 12.95
C ASN A 158 10.53 -9.82 11.74
N LEU A 159 9.77 -10.92 11.75
CA LEU A 159 9.76 -11.88 10.65
C LEU A 159 8.81 -11.45 9.52
N ALA A 160 7.73 -10.74 9.82
CA ALA A 160 6.66 -10.37 8.89
C ALA A 160 7.08 -9.35 7.82
N GLU A 161 8.27 -8.75 7.92
CA GLU A 161 8.80 -7.80 6.93
C GLU A 161 9.16 -8.47 5.58
N LEU A 162 9.49 -9.77 5.59
CA LEU A 162 9.91 -10.50 4.39
C LEU A 162 8.72 -11.14 3.67
N GLU A 163 8.64 -11.01 2.35
CA GLU A 163 7.53 -11.60 1.59
C GLU A 163 7.49 -13.14 1.71
N SER A 164 8.65 -13.81 1.72
CA SER A 164 8.74 -15.26 1.90
C SER A 164 8.27 -15.73 3.29
N SER A 165 8.32 -14.87 4.31
CA SER A 165 7.80 -15.20 5.63
C SER A 165 6.28 -15.19 5.63
N LYS A 166 5.65 -14.22 4.96
CA LYS A 166 4.19 -14.08 4.87
C LYS A 166 3.57 -15.31 4.19
N GLU A 167 4.23 -15.87 3.17
CA GLU A 167 3.81 -17.14 2.55
C GLU A 167 3.83 -18.32 3.55
N GLN A 168 4.86 -18.39 4.40
CA GLN A 168 4.91 -19.41 5.45
C GLN A 168 3.85 -19.16 6.54
N PHE A 169 3.64 -17.91 6.96
CA PHE A 169 2.58 -17.56 7.91
C PHE A 169 1.21 -17.95 7.38
N ALA A 170 0.94 -17.71 6.10
CA ALA A 170 -0.31 -18.11 5.43
C ALA A 170 -0.54 -19.64 5.46
N SER A 171 0.52 -20.43 5.63
CA SER A 171 0.43 -21.89 5.79
C SER A 171 0.24 -22.35 7.25
N THR A 172 -0.02 -21.42 8.17
CA THR A 172 -0.23 -21.68 9.61
C THR A 172 -1.57 -21.13 10.10
N ASN A 173 -1.90 -21.38 11.37
CA ASN A 173 -3.11 -20.85 12.02
C ASN A 173 -2.89 -19.46 12.65
N ILE A 174 -1.90 -18.68 12.20
CA ILE A 174 -1.57 -17.40 12.83
C ILE A 174 -2.74 -16.42 12.84
N ALA A 175 -3.54 -16.38 11.77
CA ALA A 175 -4.71 -15.51 11.70
C ALA A 175 -5.72 -15.82 12.82
N GLU A 176 -6.06 -17.09 13.04
CA GLU A 176 -6.99 -17.50 14.09
C GLU A 176 -6.43 -17.21 15.49
N GLU A 177 -5.14 -17.51 15.72
CA GLU A 177 -4.50 -17.28 17.02
C GLU A 177 -4.38 -15.78 17.36
N LEU A 178 -4.06 -14.92 16.38
CA LEU A 178 -4.01 -13.48 16.59
C LEU A 178 -5.39 -12.90 16.88
N VAL A 179 -6.43 -13.30 16.15
CA VAL A 179 -7.80 -12.82 16.40
C VAL A 179 -8.31 -13.29 17.77
N LYS A 180 -8.03 -14.55 18.13
CA LYS A 180 -8.37 -15.09 19.46
C LYS A 180 -7.64 -14.36 20.58
N LEU A 181 -6.37 -14.01 20.37
CA LEU A 181 -5.61 -13.21 21.31
C LEU A 181 -6.18 -11.80 21.42
N PHE A 182 -6.46 -11.15 20.28
CA PHE A 182 -7.03 -9.81 20.18
C PHE A 182 -8.35 -9.69 20.95
N LYS A 183 -9.26 -10.65 20.79
CA LYS A 183 -10.54 -10.71 21.51
C LYS A 183 -10.38 -10.79 23.04
N LYS A 184 -9.26 -11.32 23.55
CA LYS A 184 -8.99 -11.42 24.99
C LYS A 184 -8.38 -10.14 25.58
N GLN A 185 -7.76 -9.30 24.75
CA GLN A 185 -7.08 -8.09 25.24
C GLN A 185 -8.05 -6.93 25.39
N ILE A 186 -7.93 -6.24 26.52
CA ILE A 186 -8.67 -5.00 26.83
C ILE A 186 -7.76 -3.78 26.98
N GLU A 187 -6.47 -4.01 27.25
CA GLU A 187 -5.44 -2.98 27.40
C GLU A 187 -4.98 -2.50 26.03
N HIS A 188 -4.83 -1.18 25.88
CA HIS A 188 -4.42 -0.51 24.64
C HIS A 188 -3.05 -1.01 24.16
N ASP A 189 -2.01 -0.95 25.02
CA ASP A 189 -0.64 -1.39 24.70
C ASP A 189 -0.60 -2.83 24.15
N LYS A 190 -1.41 -3.73 24.71
CA LYS A 190 -1.47 -5.13 24.25
C LYS A 190 -2.19 -5.29 22.92
N ARG A 191 -3.18 -4.45 22.62
CA ARG A 191 -3.82 -4.43 21.30
C ARG A 191 -2.91 -3.83 20.25
N GLU A 192 -2.20 -2.76 20.58
CA GLU A 192 -1.22 -2.11 19.71
C GLU A 192 -0.16 -3.11 19.24
N MET A 193 0.42 -3.87 20.17
CA MET A 193 1.40 -4.92 19.85
C MET A 193 0.86 -6.01 18.92
N ILE A 194 -0.46 -6.30 18.97
CA ILE A 194 -1.10 -7.24 18.04
C ILE A 194 -1.34 -6.57 16.68
N PHE A 195 -1.74 -5.29 16.66
CA PHE A 195 -1.90 -4.53 15.43
C PHE A 195 -0.58 -4.42 14.64
N GLU A 196 0.55 -4.23 15.32
CA GLU A 196 1.89 -4.20 14.73
C GLU A 196 2.26 -5.51 14.02
N VAL A 197 1.65 -6.63 14.41
CA VAL A 197 1.81 -7.92 13.72
C VAL A 197 0.74 -8.10 12.63
N LEU A 198 -0.51 -7.71 12.90
CA LEU A 198 -1.61 -7.85 11.94
C LEU A 198 -1.37 -7.03 10.67
N ALA A 199 -0.88 -5.80 10.78
CA ALA A 199 -0.69 -4.90 9.63
C ALA A 199 0.27 -5.46 8.57
N PRO A 200 1.53 -5.84 8.89
CA PRO A 200 2.46 -6.39 7.89
C PRO A 200 2.01 -7.77 7.38
N LEU A 201 1.41 -8.62 8.23
CA LEU A 201 0.89 -9.91 7.78
C LEU A 201 -0.32 -9.75 6.83
N ALA A 202 -1.16 -8.75 7.06
CA ALA A 202 -2.31 -8.43 6.21
C ALA A 202 -1.89 -7.85 4.85
N GLU A 203 -0.61 -7.61 4.57
CA GLU A 203 -0.14 -7.33 3.21
C GLU A 203 -0.28 -8.54 2.28
N ASN A 204 -0.27 -9.77 2.81
CA ASN A 204 -0.47 -10.99 2.04
C ASN A 204 -1.98 -11.32 1.88
N ASP A 205 -2.41 -11.55 0.64
CA ASP A 205 -3.84 -11.73 0.32
C ASP A 205 -4.47 -13.00 0.93
N ALA A 206 -3.71 -14.09 1.06
CA ALA A 206 -4.20 -15.30 1.71
C ALA A 206 -4.44 -15.05 3.21
N ILE A 207 -3.54 -14.31 3.87
CA ILE A 207 -3.73 -13.92 5.28
C ILE A 207 -4.90 -12.96 5.44
N LYS A 208 -5.12 -12.00 4.52
CA LYS A 208 -6.31 -11.13 4.56
C LYS A 208 -7.59 -11.96 4.63
N LEU A 209 -7.73 -12.98 3.78
CA LEU A 209 -8.89 -13.87 3.77
C LEU A 209 -9.00 -14.65 5.08
N GLN A 210 -7.91 -15.24 5.57
CA GLN A 210 -7.88 -15.99 6.83
C GLN A 210 -8.26 -15.12 8.04
N LEU A 211 -7.83 -13.86 8.09
CA LEU A 211 -8.20 -12.91 9.15
C LEU A 211 -9.69 -12.56 9.10
N VAL A 212 -10.26 -12.40 7.90
CA VAL A 212 -11.72 -12.24 7.73
C VAL A 212 -12.46 -13.49 8.22
N GLU A 213 -11.98 -14.69 7.88
CA GLU A 213 -12.59 -15.96 8.32
C GLU A 213 -12.49 -16.22 9.82
N ALA A 214 -11.40 -15.78 10.45
CA ALA A 214 -11.23 -15.83 11.90
C ALA A 214 -12.13 -14.82 12.66
N GLY A 215 -12.78 -13.90 11.94
CA GLY A 215 -13.68 -12.91 12.49
C GLY A 215 -12.95 -11.70 13.10
N LEU A 216 -11.88 -11.24 12.44
CA LEU A 216 -11.20 -9.98 12.79
C LEU A 216 -12.12 -8.79 12.57
N VAL A 217 -12.87 -8.78 11.46
CA VAL A 217 -13.65 -7.61 11.03
C VAL A 217 -14.75 -7.23 12.01
N GLU A 218 -15.37 -8.19 12.67
CA GLU A 218 -16.36 -7.96 13.74
C GLU A 218 -15.71 -7.21 14.91
N CYS A 219 -14.48 -7.59 15.29
CA CYS A 219 -13.73 -6.92 16.35
C CYS A 219 -13.41 -5.47 15.96
N LEU A 220 -12.97 -5.24 14.72
CA LEU A 220 -12.64 -3.91 14.22
C LEU A 220 -13.89 -3.00 14.16
N LEU A 221 -15.02 -3.54 13.71
CA LEU A 221 -16.30 -2.82 13.67
C LEU A 221 -16.78 -2.44 15.08
N GLU A 222 -16.62 -3.32 16.07
CA GLU A 222 -16.93 -3.04 17.48
C GLU A 222 -16.05 -1.94 18.05
N ILE A 223 -14.73 -2.00 17.81
CA ILE A 223 -13.77 -0.97 18.25
C ILE A 223 -14.15 0.39 17.69
N VAL A 224 -14.38 0.47 16.37
CA VAL A 224 -14.78 1.73 15.71
C VAL A 224 -16.09 2.25 16.31
N GLN A 225 -17.08 1.38 16.51
CA GLN A 225 -18.38 1.77 17.03
C GLN A 225 -18.31 2.30 18.47
N GLN A 226 -17.45 1.72 19.31
CA GLN A 226 -17.28 2.14 20.71
C GLN A 226 -16.53 3.46 20.84
N LYS A 227 -15.65 3.78 19.88
CA LYS A 227 -14.68 4.87 19.98
C LYS A 227 -14.98 6.09 19.11
N VAL A 228 -16.01 6.03 18.25
CA VAL A 228 -16.30 7.08 17.25
C VAL A 228 -16.49 8.49 17.81
N ASP A 229 -17.11 8.60 18.99
CA ASP A 229 -17.40 9.86 19.68
C ASP A 229 -16.47 10.11 20.88
N SER A 230 -15.40 9.34 21.02
CA SER A 230 -14.42 9.51 22.10
C SER A 230 -13.34 10.50 21.72
N ASP A 231 -13.01 11.41 22.64
CA ASP A 231 -11.93 12.38 22.50
C ASP A 231 -10.60 11.90 23.14
N LYS A 232 -10.55 10.67 23.66
CA LYS A 232 -9.31 10.12 24.24
C LYS A 232 -8.32 9.78 23.12
N GLU A 233 -7.06 10.15 23.30
CA GLU A 233 -6.00 9.91 22.32
C GLU A 233 -5.87 8.42 21.94
N ASP A 234 -5.85 7.53 22.94
CA ASP A 234 -5.83 6.08 22.76
C ASP A 234 -7.05 5.54 21.98
N ASP A 235 -8.22 6.14 22.19
CA ASP A 235 -9.44 5.73 21.47
C ASP A 235 -9.39 6.19 20.01
N ILE A 236 -8.88 7.40 19.76
CA ILE A 236 -8.72 7.94 18.40
C ILE A 236 -7.68 7.13 17.62
N THR A 237 -6.57 6.75 18.25
CA THR A 237 -5.53 5.91 17.62
C THR A 237 -6.05 4.50 17.34
N GLU A 238 -6.73 3.85 18.28
CA GLU A 238 -7.35 2.52 18.04
C GLU A 238 -8.42 2.56 16.96
N LEU A 239 -9.27 3.61 16.93
CA LEU A 239 -10.26 3.79 15.86
C LEU A 239 -9.59 3.93 14.50
N LYS A 240 -8.52 4.73 14.42
CA LYS A 240 -7.75 4.92 13.20
C LYS A 240 -7.13 3.60 12.74
N THR A 241 -6.34 2.94 13.58
CA THR A 241 -5.70 1.66 13.25
C THR A 241 -6.72 0.60 12.85
N GLY A 242 -7.85 0.50 13.56
CA GLY A 242 -8.89 -0.49 13.24
C GLY A 242 -9.61 -0.20 11.91
N SER A 243 -9.89 1.06 11.61
CA SER A 243 -10.51 1.46 10.33
C SER A 243 -9.55 1.33 9.15
N ASP A 244 -8.27 1.70 9.31
CA ASP A 244 -7.25 1.58 8.28
C ASP A 244 -6.93 0.10 7.98
N LEU A 245 -6.85 -0.76 9.01
CA LEU A 245 -6.67 -2.20 8.82
C LEU A 245 -7.86 -2.82 8.07
N MET A 246 -9.08 -2.34 8.31
CA MET A 246 -10.25 -2.78 7.55
C MET A 246 -10.13 -2.40 6.07
N VAL A 247 -9.63 -1.21 5.75
CA VAL A 247 -9.35 -0.79 4.37
C VAL A 247 -8.26 -1.67 3.74
N LEU A 248 -7.21 -2.03 4.48
CA LEU A 248 -6.14 -2.94 4.02
C LEU A 248 -6.68 -4.34 3.69
N LEU A 249 -7.59 -4.89 4.51
CA LEU A 249 -8.24 -6.17 4.23
C LEU A 249 -9.07 -6.15 2.92
N LEU A 250 -9.56 -4.98 2.50
CA LEU A 250 -10.30 -4.81 1.25
C LEU A 250 -9.40 -4.72 -0.01
N LEU A 251 -8.08 -4.70 0.15
CA LEU A 251 -7.15 -4.73 -0.99
C LEU A 251 -6.99 -6.14 -1.58
N GLY A 252 -7.21 -7.20 -0.80
CA GLY A 252 -7.23 -8.58 -1.32
C GLY A 252 -8.54 -8.87 -2.04
N ASP A 253 -8.51 -9.47 -3.22
CA ASP A 253 -9.71 -9.68 -4.04
C ASP A 253 -10.70 -10.66 -3.38
N GLU A 254 -10.20 -11.77 -2.84
CA GLU A 254 -11.03 -12.78 -2.18
C GLU A 254 -11.62 -12.28 -0.85
N SER A 255 -10.80 -11.63 -0.03
CA SER A 255 -11.24 -11.02 1.24
C SER A 255 -12.25 -9.90 0.99
N MET A 256 -12.01 -9.03 0.02
CA MET A 256 -12.95 -7.97 -0.37
C MET A 256 -14.27 -8.54 -0.84
N GLN A 257 -14.26 -9.54 -1.73
CA GLN A 257 -15.50 -10.11 -2.26
C GLN A 257 -16.32 -10.81 -1.16
N LYS A 258 -15.65 -11.46 -0.20
CA LYS A 258 -16.29 -12.03 0.99
C LYS A 258 -16.94 -10.96 1.87
N LEU A 259 -16.25 -9.84 2.09
CA LEU A 259 -16.76 -8.72 2.89
C LEU A 259 -17.84 -7.90 2.18
N PHE A 260 -17.86 -7.92 0.85
CA PHE A 260 -18.93 -7.28 0.06
C PHE A 260 -20.23 -8.07 0.18
N GLU A 261 -20.14 -9.42 0.11
CA GLU A 261 -21.26 -10.36 0.23
C GLU A 261 -22.46 -9.96 -0.64
N GLY A 262 -22.20 -9.62 -1.92
CA GLY A 262 -23.23 -9.16 -2.85
C GLY A 262 -23.94 -7.89 -2.38
N GLY A 263 -23.23 -6.99 -1.69
CA GLY A 263 -23.76 -5.74 -1.13
C GLY A 263 -24.51 -5.89 0.19
N LYS A 264 -24.46 -7.06 0.84
CA LYS A 264 -25.14 -7.33 2.12
C LYS A 264 -24.18 -7.50 3.29
N GLY A 265 -22.87 -7.51 3.04
CA GLY A 265 -21.87 -7.77 4.06
C GLY A 265 -21.86 -6.71 5.16
N SER A 266 -21.58 -7.14 6.39
CA SER A 266 -21.59 -6.28 7.59
C SER A 266 -20.66 -5.06 7.44
N VAL A 267 -19.46 -5.26 6.88
CA VAL A 267 -18.49 -4.21 6.60
C VAL A 267 -19.05 -3.23 5.58
N PHE A 268 -19.58 -3.71 4.45
CA PHE A 268 -20.17 -2.84 3.43
C PHE A 268 -21.31 -1.99 4.01
N GLN A 269 -22.25 -2.61 4.73
CA GLN A 269 -23.37 -1.92 5.36
C GLN A 269 -22.92 -0.88 6.40
N ARG A 270 -21.87 -1.16 7.17
CA ARG A 270 -21.33 -0.19 8.13
C ARG A 270 -20.59 0.96 7.45
N VAL A 271 -19.83 0.69 6.39
CA VAL A 271 -19.15 1.73 5.60
C VAL A 271 -20.14 2.75 5.04
N LEU A 272 -21.35 2.33 4.65
CA LEU A 272 -22.41 3.24 4.21
C LEU A 272 -22.84 4.25 5.29
N SER A 273 -22.68 3.93 6.58
CA SER A 273 -22.94 4.87 7.68
C SER A 273 -21.71 5.69 8.08
N TRP A 274 -20.50 5.28 7.69
CA TRP A 274 -19.27 6.04 7.93
C TRP A 274 -19.15 7.26 7.03
N ILE A 275 -19.53 7.12 5.75
CA ILE A 275 -19.51 8.21 4.76
C ILE A 275 -20.25 9.47 5.24
N PRO A 276 -21.51 9.40 5.70
CA PRO A 276 -22.24 10.59 6.17
C PRO A 276 -21.87 11.03 7.59
N SER A 277 -20.97 10.33 8.30
CA SER A 277 -20.58 10.70 9.67
C SER A 277 -19.83 12.03 9.71
N ASN A 278 -19.61 12.57 10.92
CA ASN A 278 -18.80 13.78 11.15
C ASN A 278 -17.33 13.45 11.47
N ASN A 279 -16.98 12.17 11.61
CA ASN A 279 -15.62 11.76 11.93
C ASN A 279 -14.79 11.64 10.64
N HIS A 280 -13.78 12.50 10.47
CA HIS A 280 -12.96 12.55 9.26
C HIS A 280 -12.23 11.23 8.95
N GLN A 281 -11.79 10.49 9.97
CA GLN A 281 -11.15 9.19 9.79
C GLN A 281 -12.15 8.17 9.23
N LEU A 282 -13.39 8.17 9.71
CA LEU A 282 -14.43 7.27 9.18
C LEU A 282 -14.91 7.67 7.79
N GLN A 283 -15.00 8.97 7.49
CA GLN A 283 -15.26 9.42 6.12
C GLN A 283 -14.18 8.94 5.15
N LEU A 284 -12.90 9.08 5.54
CA LEU A 284 -11.75 8.61 4.77
C LEU A 284 -11.80 7.09 4.57
N ALA A 285 -11.88 6.33 5.66
CA ALA A 285 -11.92 4.87 5.63
C ALA A 285 -13.14 4.37 4.84
N GLY A 286 -14.30 5.00 5.01
CA GLY A 286 -15.52 4.67 4.29
C GLY A 286 -15.39 4.89 2.79
N ALA A 287 -14.87 6.05 2.37
CA ALA A 287 -14.64 6.33 0.95
C ALA A 287 -13.59 5.41 0.32
N LEU A 288 -12.50 5.12 1.02
CA LEU A 288 -11.48 4.15 0.58
C LEU A 288 -12.05 2.73 0.48
N ALA A 289 -12.87 2.32 1.45
CA ALA A 289 -13.54 1.03 1.41
C ALA A 289 -14.46 0.90 0.20
N ILE A 290 -15.26 1.92 -0.13
CA ILE A 290 -16.06 1.92 -1.37
C ILE A 290 -15.18 1.83 -2.62
N ALA A 291 -14.07 2.58 -2.67
CA ALA A 291 -13.14 2.51 -3.80
C ALA A 291 -12.57 1.09 -3.98
N ASN A 292 -12.28 0.39 -2.88
CA ASN A 292 -11.77 -0.98 -2.87
C ASN A 292 -12.85 -2.04 -3.14
N PHE A 293 -14.11 -1.80 -2.79
CA PHE A 293 -15.24 -2.61 -3.24
C PHE A 293 -15.51 -2.43 -4.74
N ALA A 294 -15.24 -1.24 -5.28
CA ALA A 294 -15.46 -0.86 -6.69
C ALA A 294 -14.35 -1.36 -7.63
N ARG A 295 -13.87 -2.59 -7.46
CA ARG A 295 -12.76 -3.17 -8.25
C ARG A 295 -13.19 -4.17 -9.33
N ASN A 296 -14.49 -4.45 -9.43
CA ASN A 296 -15.06 -5.23 -10.53
C ASN A 296 -16.44 -4.67 -10.94
N ASP A 297 -16.84 -4.95 -12.18
CA ASP A 297 -18.08 -4.42 -12.76
C ASP A 297 -19.32 -4.78 -11.95
N GLY A 298 -19.41 -6.01 -11.44
CA GLY A 298 -20.57 -6.47 -10.67
C GLY A 298 -20.80 -5.66 -9.40
N ASN A 299 -19.74 -5.45 -8.61
CA ASN A 299 -19.80 -4.65 -7.39
C ASN A 299 -20.08 -3.18 -7.71
N CYS A 300 -19.42 -2.62 -8.73
CA CYS A 300 -19.65 -1.25 -9.17
C CYS A 300 -21.10 -1.00 -9.59
N ILE A 301 -21.68 -1.89 -10.40
CA ILE A 301 -23.07 -1.77 -10.87
C ILE A 301 -24.02 -1.86 -9.69
N HIS A 302 -23.83 -2.86 -8.80
CA HIS A 302 -24.67 -3.02 -7.61
C HIS A 302 -24.64 -1.77 -6.72
N MET A 303 -23.47 -1.20 -6.46
CA MET A 303 -23.36 -0.03 -5.59
C MET A 303 -23.99 1.22 -6.20
N VAL A 304 -23.83 1.45 -7.52
CA VAL A 304 -24.50 2.57 -8.22
C VAL A 304 -26.02 2.41 -8.16
N ASP A 305 -26.54 1.20 -8.37
CA ASP A 305 -27.98 0.91 -8.29
C ASP A 305 -28.57 1.10 -6.88
N ASN A 306 -27.73 1.06 -5.84
CA ASN A 306 -28.12 1.24 -4.44
C ASN A 306 -27.75 2.62 -3.87
N GLY A 307 -27.50 3.61 -4.74
CA GLY A 307 -27.39 5.02 -4.34
C GLY A 307 -26.09 5.38 -3.60
N ILE A 308 -24.98 4.70 -3.90
CA ILE A 308 -23.67 5.07 -3.32
C ILE A 308 -23.16 6.42 -3.86
N VAL A 309 -23.57 6.78 -5.08
CA VAL A 309 -23.06 7.94 -5.81
C VAL A 309 -23.48 9.21 -5.11
N GLU A 310 -24.75 9.29 -4.70
CA GLU A 310 -25.35 10.38 -3.94
C GLU A 310 -24.63 10.58 -2.60
N LYS A 311 -24.35 9.49 -1.88
CA LYS A 311 -23.61 9.56 -0.60
C LYS A 311 -22.19 10.11 -0.78
N LEU A 312 -21.50 9.73 -1.87
CA LEU A 312 -20.17 10.24 -2.17
C LEU A 312 -20.19 11.70 -2.62
N MET A 313 -21.23 12.12 -3.36
CA MET A 313 -21.42 13.54 -3.71
C MET A 313 -21.72 14.38 -2.47
N ASP A 314 -22.60 13.92 -1.57
CA ASP A 314 -22.88 14.60 -0.30
C ASP A 314 -21.62 14.72 0.57
N LEU A 315 -20.76 13.69 0.56
CA LEU A 315 -19.45 13.75 1.23
C LEU A 315 -18.56 14.82 0.59
N LEU A 316 -18.42 14.81 -0.73
CA LEU A 316 -17.63 15.80 -1.44
C LEU A 316 -18.13 17.23 -1.20
N ASP A 317 -19.45 17.45 -1.23
CA ASP A 317 -20.05 18.77 -1.02
C ASP A 317 -19.71 19.37 0.35
N ARG A 318 -19.57 18.54 1.39
CA ARG A 318 -19.10 18.97 2.72
C ARG A 318 -17.62 19.34 2.79
N HIS A 319 -16.83 18.99 1.78
CA HIS A 319 -15.39 19.23 1.74
C HIS A 319 -14.95 20.15 0.58
N VAL A 320 -15.85 20.89 -0.06
CA VAL A 320 -15.49 21.84 -1.14
C VAL A 320 -14.73 23.06 -0.63
N GLU A 321 -15.12 23.60 0.53
CA GLU A 321 -14.50 24.77 1.16
C GLU A 321 -13.64 24.32 2.35
N ASP A 322 -12.33 24.58 2.31
CA ASP A 322 -11.35 24.21 3.34
C ASP A 322 -11.47 22.76 3.86
N GLY A 323 -11.85 21.83 2.97
CA GLY A 323 -12.12 20.43 3.31
C GLY A 323 -10.86 19.56 3.44
N ASN A 324 -11.06 18.35 3.93
CA ASN A 324 -9.98 17.39 4.11
C ASN A 324 -9.57 16.77 2.76
N VAL A 325 -8.34 17.07 2.32
CA VAL A 325 -7.77 16.61 1.05
C VAL A 325 -7.73 15.09 0.92
N THR A 326 -7.48 14.36 2.01
CA THR A 326 -7.43 12.88 1.96
C THR A 326 -8.82 12.30 1.70
N VAL A 327 -9.86 12.89 2.31
CA VAL A 327 -11.26 12.51 2.09
C VAL A 327 -11.70 12.84 0.66
N GLN A 328 -11.36 14.02 0.15
CA GLN A 328 -11.61 14.41 -1.25
C GLN A 328 -10.99 13.38 -2.22
N HIS A 329 -9.71 13.05 -2.01
CA HIS A 329 -9.00 12.07 -2.82
C HIS A 329 -9.66 10.68 -2.78
N ALA A 330 -10.06 10.20 -1.61
CA ALA A 330 -10.70 8.91 -1.44
C ALA A 330 -12.08 8.87 -2.12
N ALA A 331 -12.91 9.89 -1.93
CA ALA A 331 -14.24 9.96 -2.54
C ALA A 331 -14.18 10.06 -4.08
N LEU A 332 -13.27 10.88 -4.62
CA LEU A 332 -13.02 10.94 -6.07
C LEU A 332 -12.45 9.62 -6.61
N SER A 333 -11.62 8.92 -5.83
CA SER A 333 -11.13 7.59 -6.20
C SER A 333 -12.27 6.57 -6.31
N ALA A 334 -13.22 6.59 -5.39
CA ALA A 334 -14.42 5.76 -5.45
C ALA A 334 -15.27 6.09 -6.68
N LEU A 335 -15.57 7.37 -6.93
CA LEU A 335 -16.34 7.79 -8.11
C LEU A 335 -15.68 7.40 -9.42
N ARG A 336 -14.35 7.57 -9.54
CA ARG A 336 -13.60 7.13 -10.71
C ARG A 336 -13.79 5.65 -10.99
N ASN A 337 -13.69 4.81 -9.96
CA ASN A 337 -13.82 3.36 -10.08
C ASN A 337 -15.26 2.95 -10.45
N LEU A 338 -16.25 3.56 -9.80
CA LEU A 338 -17.67 3.35 -10.10
C LEU A 338 -18.05 3.74 -11.53
N ALA A 339 -17.33 4.69 -12.13
CA ALA A 339 -17.54 5.15 -13.51
C ALA A 339 -16.87 4.25 -14.58
N ILE A 340 -16.12 3.21 -14.19
CA ILE A 340 -15.48 2.31 -15.16
C ILE A 340 -16.51 1.54 -16.01
N PRO A 341 -17.50 0.84 -15.43
CA PRO A 341 -18.46 0.05 -16.21
C PRO A 341 -19.34 0.95 -17.09
N VAL A 342 -19.54 0.55 -18.35
CA VAL A 342 -20.33 1.32 -19.34
C VAL A 342 -21.75 1.63 -18.86
N ILE A 343 -22.39 0.70 -18.14
CA ILE A 343 -23.76 0.84 -17.62
C ILE A 343 -23.85 1.94 -16.57
N ASN A 344 -22.78 2.15 -15.79
CA ASN A 344 -22.78 3.13 -14.71
C ASN A 344 -22.59 4.56 -15.22
N LYS A 345 -21.89 4.75 -16.34
CA LYS A 345 -21.57 6.09 -16.88
C LYS A 345 -22.84 6.94 -17.04
N ALA A 346 -23.85 6.42 -17.73
CA ALA A 346 -25.12 7.11 -17.95
C ALA A 346 -25.85 7.41 -16.64
N LYS A 347 -25.91 6.44 -15.70
CA LYS A 347 -26.56 6.62 -14.39
C LYS A 347 -25.89 7.71 -13.56
N MET A 348 -24.56 7.68 -13.50
CA MET A 348 -23.75 8.67 -12.77
C MET A 348 -23.84 10.07 -13.39
N LEU A 349 -23.88 10.16 -14.71
CA LEU A 349 -24.12 11.42 -15.42
C LEU A 349 -25.50 11.98 -15.07
N SER A 350 -26.56 11.15 -15.11
CA SER A 350 -27.92 11.56 -14.72
C SER A 350 -28.04 11.97 -13.25
N ALA A 351 -27.21 11.40 -12.37
CA ALA A 351 -27.14 11.78 -10.96
C ALA A 351 -26.42 13.13 -10.72
N GLY A 352 -25.76 13.71 -11.72
CA GLY A 352 -25.07 15.00 -11.58
C GLY A 352 -23.62 14.92 -11.08
N VAL A 353 -22.96 13.76 -11.18
CA VAL A 353 -21.57 13.57 -10.71
C VAL A 353 -20.61 14.59 -11.31
N THR A 354 -20.80 14.95 -12.57
CA THR A 354 -19.98 15.96 -13.26
C THR A 354 -19.99 17.30 -12.53
N GLU A 355 -21.16 17.78 -12.08
CA GLU A 355 -21.28 19.05 -11.38
C GLU A 355 -20.59 19.00 -10.02
N ALA A 356 -20.77 17.91 -9.26
CA ALA A 356 -20.11 17.72 -7.98
C ALA A 356 -18.58 17.70 -8.11
N VAL A 357 -18.05 16.97 -9.10
CA VAL A 357 -16.60 16.86 -9.35
C VAL A 357 -16.00 18.20 -9.78
N LEU A 358 -16.68 18.96 -10.65
CA LEU A 358 -16.15 20.24 -11.14
C LEU A 358 -15.98 21.32 -10.05
N LYS A 359 -16.63 21.19 -8.89
CA LYS A 359 -16.40 22.07 -7.73
C LYS A 359 -14.94 22.06 -7.26
N PHE A 360 -14.20 20.98 -7.54
CA PHE A 360 -12.79 20.80 -7.15
C PHE A 360 -11.78 21.26 -8.22
N LEU A 361 -12.21 21.90 -9.31
CA LEU A 361 -11.27 22.48 -10.29
C LEU A 361 -10.28 23.49 -9.68
N LYS A 362 -10.71 24.16 -8.61
CA LYS A 362 -9.88 25.10 -7.83
C LYS A 362 -8.86 24.44 -6.90
N SER A 363 -8.86 23.10 -6.80
CA SER A 363 -7.91 22.40 -5.94
C SER A 363 -6.50 22.53 -6.49
N GLU A 364 -5.55 22.83 -5.62
CA GLU A 364 -4.11 22.84 -5.90
C GLU A 364 -3.42 21.53 -5.49
N MET A 365 -4.19 20.54 -5.01
CA MET A 365 -3.64 19.27 -4.52
C MET A 365 -3.58 18.24 -5.66
N PRO A 366 -2.38 17.81 -6.13
CA PRO A 366 -2.25 16.91 -7.27
C PRO A 366 -2.99 15.58 -7.13
N PRO A 367 -3.06 14.92 -5.95
CA PRO A 367 -3.84 13.70 -5.78
C PRO A 367 -5.35 13.89 -6.01
N VAL A 368 -5.88 15.09 -5.73
CA VAL A 368 -7.30 15.44 -5.96
C VAL A 368 -7.51 15.73 -7.44
N GLN A 369 -6.64 16.55 -8.03
CA GLN A 369 -6.67 16.88 -9.47
C GLN A 369 -6.62 15.61 -10.33
N PHE A 370 -5.70 14.69 -10.03
CA PHE A 370 -5.56 13.43 -10.76
C PHE A 370 -6.84 12.58 -10.73
N LYS A 371 -7.48 12.45 -9.56
CA LYS A 371 -8.70 11.66 -9.42
C LYS A 371 -9.92 12.35 -10.02
N LEU A 372 -10.00 13.67 -9.93
CA LEU A 372 -11.00 14.49 -10.64
C LEU A 372 -10.93 14.25 -12.15
N LEU A 373 -9.73 14.43 -12.74
CA LEU A 373 -9.51 14.28 -14.18
C LEU A 373 -9.85 12.87 -14.65
N GLY A 374 -9.39 11.87 -13.90
CA GLY A 374 -9.71 10.46 -14.17
C GLY A 374 -11.20 10.16 -14.10
N THR A 375 -11.93 10.74 -13.14
CA THR A 375 -13.38 10.56 -13.03
C THR A 375 -14.10 11.13 -14.25
N LEU A 376 -13.78 12.38 -14.64
CA LEU A 376 -14.36 13.01 -15.83
C LEU A 376 -14.07 12.20 -17.10
N ARG A 377 -12.82 11.72 -17.27
CA ARG A 377 -12.44 10.90 -18.42
C ARG A 377 -13.22 9.59 -18.48
N MET A 378 -13.43 8.92 -17.34
CA MET A 378 -14.23 7.69 -17.29
C MET A 378 -15.69 7.96 -17.65
N LEU A 379 -16.29 9.06 -17.18
CA LEU A 379 -17.69 9.38 -17.43
C LEU A 379 -18.00 9.69 -18.88
N ILE A 380 -17.10 10.35 -19.61
CA ILE A 380 -17.33 10.74 -21.01
C ILE A 380 -17.08 9.63 -22.02
N ASP A 381 -16.50 8.51 -21.59
CA ASP A 381 -16.18 7.40 -22.49
C ASP A 381 -17.46 6.82 -23.10
N ALA A 382 -17.56 6.90 -24.43
CA ALA A 382 -18.75 6.60 -25.23
C ALA A 382 -20.01 7.41 -24.85
N GLN A 383 -19.88 8.55 -24.17
CA GLN A 383 -20.98 9.45 -23.80
C GLN A 383 -20.84 10.80 -24.53
N ALA A 384 -21.30 10.86 -25.79
CA ALA A 384 -21.06 12.02 -26.66
C ALA A 384 -21.63 13.34 -26.12
N GLU A 385 -22.86 13.32 -25.60
CA GLU A 385 -23.50 14.52 -25.04
C GLU A 385 -22.75 15.05 -23.81
N ALA A 386 -22.33 14.16 -22.91
CA ALA A 386 -21.55 14.55 -21.73
C ALA A 386 -20.17 15.10 -22.12
N ALA A 387 -19.50 14.47 -23.09
CA ALA A 387 -18.23 14.96 -23.64
C ALA A 387 -18.41 16.35 -24.27
N GLU A 388 -19.52 16.57 -24.97
CA GLU A 388 -19.82 17.85 -25.60
C GLU A 388 -20.09 18.96 -24.57
N GLN A 389 -20.93 18.69 -23.57
CA GLN A 389 -21.21 19.66 -22.50
C GLN A 389 -19.94 20.04 -21.73
N LEU A 390 -19.11 19.06 -21.37
CA LEU A 390 -17.84 19.31 -20.68
C LEU A 390 -16.84 20.04 -21.58
N GLY A 391 -16.75 19.68 -22.86
CA GLY A 391 -15.82 20.30 -23.79
C GLY A 391 -16.16 21.74 -24.16
N LYS A 392 -17.43 22.14 -24.01
CA LYS A 392 -17.89 23.53 -24.15
C LYS A 392 -17.66 24.36 -22.89
N ASN A 393 -17.36 23.74 -21.76
CA ASN A 393 -17.08 24.45 -20.51
C ASN A 393 -15.68 25.08 -20.56
N VAL A 394 -15.62 26.35 -20.95
CA VAL A 394 -14.37 27.11 -21.11
C VAL A 394 -13.51 27.07 -19.84
N LYS A 395 -14.12 27.21 -18.66
CA LYS A 395 -13.41 27.19 -17.37
C LYS A 395 -12.71 25.84 -17.13
N LEU A 396 -13.36 24.73 -17.49
CA LEU A 396 -12.72 23.41 -17.42
C LEU A 396 -11.55 23.36 -18.40
N VAL A 397 -11.78 23.71 -19.67
CA VAL A 397 -10.77 23.57 -20.74
C VAL A 397 -9.54 24.45 -20.47
N GLU A 398 -9.72 25.69 -20.01
CA GLU A 398 -8.61 26.56 -19.59
C GLU A 398 -7.78 25.93 -18.46
N ARG A 399 -8.46 25.37 -17.46
CA ARG A 399 -7.79 24.68 -16.34
C ARG A 399 -7.07 23.40 -16.80
N LEU A 400 -7.60 22.69 -17.78
CA LEU A 400 -6.91 21.53 -18.38
C LEU A 400 -5.62 21.96 -19.08
N VAL A 401 -5.66 23.04 -19.86
CA VAL A 401 -4.48 23.59 -20.53
C VAL A 401 -3.42 24.00 -19.50
N GLU A 402 -3.82 24.69 -18.43
CA GLU A 402 -2.92 25.04 -17.33
C GLU A 402 -2.25 23.80 -16.71
N TRP A 403 -3.03 22.75 -16.40
CA TRP A 403 -2.48 21.50 -15.86
C TRP A 403 -1.63 20.71 -16.86
N CYS A 404 -1.78 20.94 -18.16
CA CYS A 404 -0.86 20.39 -19.16
C CYS A 404 0.53 21.05 -19.11
N GLU A 405 0.68 22.17 -18.41
CA GLU A 405 1.95 22.87 -18.18
C GLU A 405 2.58 22.58 -16.81
N ALA A 406 1.89 21.82 -15.95
CA ALA A 406 2.33 21.49 -14.59
C ALA A 406 3.45 20.43 -14.57
N LYS A 407 4.69 20.87 -14.86
CA LYS A 407 5.87 19.99 -15.00
C LYS A 407 6.23 19.19 -13.74
N ASP A 408 5.93 19.73 -12.56
CA ASP A 408 6.26 19.09 -11.28
C ASP A 408 5.36 17.89 -10.96
N HIS A 409 4.26 17.72 -11.72
CA HIS A 409 3.25 16.69 -11.47
C HIS A 409 2.85 15.95 -12.75
N ALA A 410 3.77 15.10 -13.25
CA ALA A 410 3.61 14.35 -14.49
C ALA A 410 2.29 13.55 -14.58
N GLY A 411 1.80 13.01 -13.45
CA GLY A 411 0.52 12.29 -13.41
C GLY A 411 -0.69 13.18 -13.75
N VAL A 412 -0.76 14.40 -13.18
CA VAL A 412 -1.83 15.37 -13.46
C VAL A 412 -1.71 15.87 -14.90
N MET A 413 -0.49 16.21 -15.33
CA MET A 413 -0.21 16.63 -16.71
C MET A 413 -0.66 15.57 -17.72
N GLY A 414 -0.31 14.29 -17.47
CA GLY A 414 -0.72 13.17 -18.32
C GLY A 414 -2.23 12.99 -18.38
N GLU A 415 -2.91 13.00 -17.23
CA GLU A 415 -4.36 12.81 -17.18
C GLU A 415 -5.12 13.99 -17.81
N SER A 416 -4.61 15.22 -17.68
CA SER A 416 -5.17 16.42 -18.30
C SER A 416 -5.09 16.36 -19.83
N ASN A 417 -3.91 16.01 -20.36
CA ASN A 417 -3.70 15.80 -21.80
C ASN A 417 -4.68 14.75 -22.36
N ARG A 418 -4.84 13.63 -21.65
CA ARG A 418 -5.76 12.57 -22.04
C ARG A 418 -7.21 13.02 -22.00
N LEU A 419 -7.61 13.87 -21.05
CA LEU A 419 -8.96 14.42 -21.01
C LEU A 419 -9.23 15.40 -22.16
N LEU A 420 -8.28 16.28 -22.52
CA LEU A 420 -8.40 17.13 -23.72
C LEU A 420 -8.63 16.31 -24.98
N SER A 421 -7.82 15.26 -25.19
CA SER A 421 -8.01 14.33 -26.32
C SER A 421 -9.39 13.65 -26.26
N ALA A 422 -9.78 13.14 -25.09
CA ALA A 422 -11.03 12.42 -24.89
C ALA A 422 -12.27 13.29 -25.19
N LEU A 423 -12.27 14.56 -24.77
CA LEU A 423 -13.35 15.52 -25.06
C LEU A 423 -13.59 15.65 -26.57
N ILE A 424 -12.52 15.72 -27.38
CA ILE A 424 -12.63 15.78 -28.85
C ILE A 424 -13.13 14.43 -29.40
N ARG A 425 -12.50 13.33 -29.00
CA ARG A 425 -12.78 11.99 -29.57
C ARG A 425 -14.20 11.51 -29.30
N HIS A 426 -14.72 11.74 -28.10
CA HIS A 426 -16.03 11.24 -27.71
C HIS A 426 -17.17 12.19 -28.08
N SER A 427 -16.95 13.52 -28.08
CA SER A 427 -17.97 14.47 -28.55
C SER A 427 -18.05 14.56 -30.07
N LYS A 428 -16.89 14.54 -30.75
CA LYS A 428 -16.74 14.86 -32.18
C LYS A 428 -17.40 16.21 -32.55
N SER A 429 -17.49 17.13 -31.58
CA SER A 429 -18.19 18.40 -31.73
C SER A 429 -17.24 19.52 -32.17
N LYS A 430 -17.67 20.29 -33.18
CA LYS A 430 -16.95 21.46 -33.70
C LYS A 430 -16.77 22.53 -32.65
N ASP A 431 -17.78 22.74 -31.83
CA ASP A 431 -17.75 23.74 -30.77
C ASP A 431 -16.71 23.39 -29.71
N VAL A 432 -16.64 22.11 -29.31
CA VAL A 432 -15.61 21.63 -28.37
C VAL A 432 -14.21 21.83 -28.93
N ILE A 433 -14.01 21.50 -30.21
CA ILE A 433 -12.72 21.73 -30.87
C ILE A 433 -12.36 23.21 -30.84
N LYS A 434 -13.30 24.11 -31.18
CA LYS A 434 -13.07 25.56 -31.13
C LYS A 434 -12.71 26.04 -29.73
N THR A 435 -13.42 25.57 -28.70
CA THR A 435 -13.09 25.89 -27.31
C THR A 435 -11.67 25.47 -26.96
N ILE A 436 -11.27 24.24 -27.30
CA ILE A 436 -9.92 23.72 -27.03
C ILE A 436 -8.83 24.49 -27.80
N VAL A 437 -9.09 24.84 -29.06
CA VAL A 437 -8.18 25.68 -29.88
C VAL A 437 -8.02 27.05 -29.22
N GLN A 438 -9.13 27.72 -28.91
CA GLN A 438 -9.13 29.07 -28.30
C GLN A 438 -8.44 29.11 -26.94
N SER A 439 -8.52 28.04 -26.15
CA SER A 439 -7.80 27.91 -24.88
C SER A 439 -6.33 27.50 -25.03
N GLY A 440 -5.83 27.23 -26.25
CA GLY A 440 -4.43 26.88 -26.49
C GLY A 440 -4.09 25.39 -26.31
N GLY A 441 -5.07 24.49 -26.39
CA GLY A 441 -4.88 23.05 -26.17
C GLY A 441 -4.13 22.30 -27.28
N ILE A 442 -4.00 22.88 -28.48
CA ILE A 442 -3.40 22.20 -29.65
C ILE A 442 -1.95 21.80 -29.39
N LYS A 443 -1.12 22.71 -28.85
CA LYS A 443 0.30 22.44 -28.55
C LYS A 443 0.49 21.22 -27.63
N HIS A 444 -0.46 21.01 -26.71
CA HIS A 444 -0.43 19.91 -25.75
C HIS A 444 -0.78 18.58 -26.42
N LEU A 445 -1.81 18.55 -27.26
CA LEU A 445 -2.16 17.37 -28.07
C LEU A 445 -1.02 16.98 -29.03
N VAL A 446 -0.38 17.96 -29.67
CA VAL A 446 0.78 17.71 -30.54
C VAL A 446 1.96 17.14 -29.75
N THR A 447 2.23 17.66 -28.54
CA THR A 447 3.27 17.13 -27.66
C THR A 447 2.94 15.71 -27.20
N MET A 448 1.67 15.44 -26.86
CA MET A 448 1.17 14.13 -26.45
C MET A 448 1.33 13.07 -27.55
N ALA A 449 1.28 13.45 -28.83
CA ALA A 449 1.56 12.56 -29.96
C ALA A 449 3.01 12.01 -29.96
N THR A 450 3.91 12.61 -29.18
CA THR A 450 5.30 12.16 -28.97
C THR A 450 5.55 11.53 -27.60
N SER A 451 4.50 11.21 -26.84
CA SER A 451 4.59 10.53 -25.54
C SER A 451 5.34 9.20 -25.65
N GLU A 452 6.02 8.76 -24.58
CA GLU A 452 6.60 7.41 -24.51
C GLU A 452 5.53 6.31 -24.49
N HIS A 453 4.28 6.64 -24.17
CA HIS A 453 3.18 5.69 -24.10
C HIS A 453 2.38 5.67 -25.41
N VAL A 454 2.42 4.54 -26.11
CA VAL A 454 1.72 4.32 -27.40
C VAL A 454 0.22 4.64 -27.32
N ILE A 455 -0.44 4.32 -26.20
CA ILE A 455 -1.86 4.63 -26.01
C ILE A 455 -2.11 6.14 -26.08
N MET A 456 -1.26 6.94 -25.46
CA MET A 456 -1.37 8.40 -25.48
C MET A 456 -1.04 8.98 -26.86
N GLN A 457 -0.02 8.44 -27.54
CA GLN A 457 0.27 8.84 -28.93
C GLN A 457 -0.95 8.63 -29.82
N ASN A 458 -1.58 7.46 -29.72
CA ASN A 458 -2.77 7.11 -30.49
C ASN A 458 -3.96 8.03 -30.16
N GLU A 459 -4.25 8.23 -28.88
CA GLU A 459 -5.31 9.14 -28.43
C GLU A 459 -5.11 10.57 -28.98
N ALA A 460 -3.88 11.07 -28.98
CA ALA A 460 -3.53 12.37 -29.52
C ALA A 460 -3.71 12.45 -31.05
N LEU A 461 -3.18 11.48 -31.79
CA LEU A 461 -3.27 11.45 -33.25
C LEU A 461 -4.71 11.39 -33.74
N VAL A 462 -5.57 10.59 -33.10
CA VAL A 462 -7.00 10.51 -33.44
C VAL A 462 -7.71 11.84 -33.14
N ALA A 463 -7.40 12.49 -32.02
CA ALA A 463 -7.96 13.82 -31.70
C ALA A 463 -7.52 14.87 -32.73
N LEU A 464 -6.25 14.89 -33.10
CA LEU A 464 -5.69 15.79 -34.13
C LEU A 464 -6.31 15.53 -35.51
N ALA A 465 -6.56 14.27 -35.87
CA ALA A 465 -7.26 13.92 -37.12
C ALA A 465 -8.70 14.45 -37.14
N LEU A 466 -9.41 14.41 -36.02
CA LEU A 466 -10.74 15.01 -35.89
C LEU A 466 -10.69 16.54 -35.99
N ILE A 467 -9.69 17.18 -35.39
CA ILE A 467 -9.46 18.63 -35.53
C ILE A 467 -9.24 19.00 -36.99
N ALA A 468 -8.34 18.29 -37.69
CA ALA A 468 -8.06 18.51 -39.10
C ALA A 468 -9.29 18.26 -39.99
N ALA A 469 -10.07 17.22 -39.71
CA ALA A 469 -11.26 16.92 -40.50
C ALA A 469 -12.42 17.92 -40.30
N LEU A 470 -12.57 18.49 -39.10
CA LEU A 470 -13.77 19.24 -38.73
C LEU A 470 -13.57 20.76 -38.70
N GLU A 471 -12.39 21.24 -38.26
CA GLU A 471 -12.13 22.66 -37.94
C GLU A 471 -10.68 23.09 -38.27
N LEU A 472 -10.08 22.56 -39.34
CA LEU A 472 -8.70 22.85 -39.75
C LEU A 472 -8.38 24.33 -39.82
N GLY A 473 -9.23 25.13 -40.47
CA GLY A 473 -8.98 26.56 -40.67
C GLY A 473 -8.86 27.36 -39.36
N THR A 474 -9.46 26.90 -38.26
CA THR A 474 -9.30 27.54 -36.95
C THR A 474 -8.05 27.09 -36.20
N ALA A 475 -7.63 25.84 -36.41
CA ALA A 475 -6.48 25.23 -35.72
C ALA A 475 -5.15 25.39 -36.48
N GLU A 476 -5.19 25.78 -37.77
CA GLU A 476 -4.06 25.72 -38.69
C GLU A 476 -2.81 26.41 -38.12
N LYS A 477 -2.95 27.66 -37.67
CA LYS A 477 -1.85 28.44 -37.11
C LYS A 477 -1.21 27.78 -35.88
N ASP A 478 -2.01 27.15 -35.03
CA ASP A 478 -1.51 26.51 -33.82
C ASP A 478 -0.84 25.16 -34.11
N LEU A 479 -1.36 24.42 -35.10
CA LEU A 479 -0.75 23.18 -35.60
C LEU A 479 0.62 23.44 -36.25
N GLU A 480 0.74 24.54 -37.00
CA GLU A 480 2.00 25.02 -37.56
C GLU A 480 2.99 25.40 -36.46
N SER A 481 2.55 26.24 -35.51
CA SER A 481 3.36 26.71 -34.38
C SER A 481 3.88 25.55 -33.52
N ALA A 482 3.09 24.48 -33.39
CA ALA A 482 3.45 23.26 -32.68
C ALA A 482 4.31 22.28 -33.49
N LYS A 483 4.63 22.59 -34.76
CA LYS A 483 5.47 21.79 -35.66
C LYS A 483 4.93 20.38 -35.90
N LEU A 484 3.60 20.24 -36.02
CA LEU A 484 2.94 18.94 -36.16
C LEU A 484 3.49 18.13 -37.35
N VAL A 485 3.65 18.73 -38.52
CA VAL A 485 4.14 18.02 -39.72
C VAL A 485 5.52 17.40 -39.52
N GLN A 486 6.44 18.12 -38.85
CA GLN A 486 7.78 17.61 -38.53
C GLN A 486 7.72 16.43 -37.57
N ILE A 487 6.79 16.47 -36.61
CA ILE A 487 6.55 15.37 -35.68
C ILE A 487 6.01 14.14 -36.42
N LEU A 488 5.03 14.31 -37.30
CA LEU A 488 4.46 13.20 -38.07
C LEU A 488 5.51 12.54 -38.98
N HIS A 489 6.37 13.34 -39.62
CA HIS A 489 7.50 12.80 -40.39
C HIS A 489 8.43 11.95 -39.51
N ARG A 490 8.77 12.43 -38.31
CA ARG A 490 9.61 11.67 -37.36
C ARG A 490 8.95 10.36 -36.94
N LEU A 491 7.66 10.38 -36.61
CA LEU A 491 6.91 9.19 -36.19
C LEU A 491 6.85 8.13 -37.30
N LEU A 492 6.72 8.55 -38.57
CA LEU A 492 6.74 7.65 -39.72
C LEU A 492 8.12 7.06 -40.01
N ALA A 493 9.16 7.90 -39.90
CA ALA A 493 10.55 7.51 -40.16
C ALA A 493 11.14 6.63 -39.05
N ASP A 494 10.65 6.72 -37.82
CA ASP A 494 11.12 5.89 -36.71
C ASP A 494 10.68 4.43 -36.89
N GLU A 495 11.64 3.52 -37.02
CA GLU A 495 11.41 2.07 -37.14
C GLU A 495 10.81 1.45 -35.88
N ARG A 496 10.98 2.09 -34.71
CA ARG A 496 10.45 1.60 -33.42
C ARG A 496 8.99 2.01 -33.19
N SER A 497 8.44 2.94 -33.97
CA SER A 497 7.05 3.34 -33.87
C SER A 497 6.11 2.18 -34.16
N ALA A 498 5.10 2.00 -33.31
CA ALA A 498 4.09 0.96 -33.49
C ALA A 498 3.31 1.16 -34.81
N PRO A 499 2.89 0.07 -35.49
CA PRO A 499 2.20 0.16 -36.78
C PRO A 499 0.94 1.05 -36.75
N GLU A 500 0.18 1.02 -35.65
CA GLU A 500 -1.03 1.84 -35.53
C GLU A 500 -0.71 3.34 -35.48
N ILE A 501 0.42 3.71 -34.89
CA ILE A 501 0.90 5.10 -34.81
C ILE A 501 1.30 5.61 -36.19
N LYS A 502 1.99 4.78 -36.98
CA LYS A 502 2.32 5.11 -38.37
C LYS A 502 1.06 5.29 -39.22
N TYR A 503 0.12 4.36 -39.10
CA TYR A 503 -1.16 4.42 -39.80
C TYR A 503 -1.92 5.72 -39.45
N ASN A 504 -2.10 6.02 -38.17
CA ASN A 504 -2.82 7.23 -37.75
C ASN A 504 -2.07 8.52 -38.11
N SER A 505 -0.74 8.50 -38.12
CA SER A 505 0.07 9.62 -38.63
C SER A 505 -0.17 9.84 -40.13
N MET A 506 -0.25 8.78 -40.94
CA MET A 506 -0.59 8.88 -42.37
C MET A 506 -2.00 9.44 -42.58
N VAL A 507 -2.99 8.94 -41.82
CA VAL A 507 -4.37 9.45 -41.88
C VAL A 507 -4.43 10.94 -41.57
N LEU A 508 -3.70 11.38 -40.55
CA LEU A 508 -3.62 12.79 -40.18
C LEU A 508 -2.93 13.63 -41.27
N ILE A 509 -1.82 13.17 -41.85
CA ILE A 509 -1.20 13.85 -43.01
C ILE A 509 -2.21 13.99 -44.15
N CYS A 510 -2.96 12.93 -44.47
CA CYS A 510 -3.97 12.98 -45.52
C CYS A 510 -5.06 14.01 -45.22
N ALA A 511 -5.48 14.15 -43.95
CA ALA A 511 -6.47 15.15 -43.53
C ALA A 511 -5.93 16.59 -43.56
N LEU A 512 -4.60 16.76 -43.49
CA LEU A 512 -3.93 18.06 -43.60
C LEU A 512 -3.62 18.44 -45.06
N MET A 513 -3.76 17.53 -46.03
CA MET A 513 -3.47 17.82 -47.44
C MET A 513 -4.38 18.95 -47.96
N GLY A 514 -3.76 20.02 -48.49
CA GLY A 514 -4.46 21.23 -48.93
C GLY A 514 -4.44 22.39 -47.93
N SER A 515 -3.78 22.21 -46.78
CA SER A 515 -3.44 23.29 -45.84
C SER A 515 -2.03 23.83 -46.09
N VAL A 516 -1.82 25.11 -45.78
CA VAL A 516 -0.54 25.82 -45.95
C VAL A 516 0.58 25.16 -45.12
N ILE A 517 0.24 24.51 -44.01
CA ILE A 517 1.22 23.86 -43.12
C ILE A 517 1.94 22.70 -43.81
N VAL A 518 1.27 21.98 -44.72
CA VAL A 518 1.89 20.87 -45.45
C VAL A 518 2.88 21.41 -46.49
N ASP A 519 2.52 22.50 -47.16
CA ASP A 519 3.36 23.16 -48.17
C ASP A 519 4.65 23.74 -47.56
N ASP A 520 4.58 24.30 -46.34
CA ASP A 520 5.76 24.84 -45.63
C ASP A 520 6.52 23.76 -44.83
N GLY A 521 5.85 22.67 -44.43
CA GLY A 521 6.38 21.63 -43.54
C GLY A 521 7.10 20.47 -44.24
N PHE A 522 6.70 20.15 -45.48
CA PHE A 522 7.41 19.22 -46.36
C PHE A 522 8.16 20.03 -47.41
N GLY A 523 9.22 20.73 -47.01
CA GLY A 523 10.15 21.32 -47.97
C GLY A 523 10.73 20.21 -48.85
N PHE A 524 10.27 20.15 -50.10
CA PHE A 524 10.99 19.48 -51.18
C PHE A 524 12.16 20.32 -51.64
#